data_AF-A0A4P8GKD5-F1
#
_entry.id   AF-A0A4P8GKD5-F1
#
_cell.length_a   1.000
_cell.length_b   1.000
_cell.length_c   1.000
_cell.angle_alpha   90.00
_cell.angle_beta   90.00
_cell.angle_gamma   90.00
#
_symmetry.space_group_name_H-M   'P 1'
#
loop_
_entity.id
_entity.type
_entity.pdbx_description
1 polymer ?
#
loop_
_entity_poly.entity_id
_entity_poly.type
_entity_poly.pdbx_seq_one_letter_code
_entity_poly.pdbx_strand_id
1 'polypeptide(L)'
;MRHSFFFLGLWDNCARVNKHLRDSLLFTSEKTNMLTKGSALNVGKGWAVASLFRKARENRKAKFYLKSAGAFLIALMVTHPAFASGTDLLSSQNTTVNSTFGSGSSLVKWFYIAEIIMGLFIYIKARSPLVFVGIVMAIIFTRVAFGIAS
;
A
#
# COMPACT_ATOMS: atom_id res chain seq x y z
N MET A 1 -82.84 12.98 -32.57
CA MET A 1 -81.73 11.99 -32.62
C MET A 1 -80.36 12.70 -32.58
N ARG A 2 -80.00 13.34 -31.47
CA ARG A 2 -78.76 14.16 -31.39
C ARG A 2 -78.06 14.08 -30.02
N HIS A 3 -78.29 13.00 -29.27
CA HIS A 3 -77.65 12.78 -27.96
C HIS A 3 -76.75 11.54 -27.90
N SER A 4 -76.80 10.64 -28.89
CA SER A 4 -76.01 9.41 -28.92
C SER A 4 -74.63 9.53 -29.57
N PHE A 5 -74.34 10.63 -30.29
CA PHE A 5 -73.06 10.82 -30.99
C PHE A 5 -71.94 11.43 -30.14
N PHE A 6 -72.27 12.04 -28.99
CA PHE A 6 -71.27 12.67 -28.13
C PHE A 6 -70.52 11.66 -27.25
N PHE A 7 -71.18 10.55 -26.89
CA PHE A 7 -70.60 9.52 -26.01
C PHE A 7 -69.60 8.59 -26.72
N LEU A 8 -69.78 8.31 -28.02
CA LEU A 8 -68.86 7.45 -28.79
C LEU A 8 -67.52 8.13 -29.08
N GLY A 9 -67.53 9.43 -29.41
CA GLY A 9 -66.30 10.19 -29.68
C GLY A 9 -65.38 10.37 -28.46
N LEU A 10 -65.96 10.39 -27.24
CA LEU A 10 -65.20 10.53 -25.99
C LEU A 10 -64.47 9.23 -25.63
N TRP A 11 -65.11 8.07 -25.86
CA TRP A 11 -64.52 6.76 -25.59
C TRP A 11 -63.34 6.44 -26.53
N ASP A 12 -63.50 6.74 -27.81
CA ASP A 12 -62.43 6.54 -28.80
C ASP A 12 -61.22 7.45 -28.53
N ASN A 13 -61.44 8.66 -28.01
CA ASN A 13 -60.36 9.57 -27.63
C ASN A 13 -59.61 9.05 -26.39
N CYS A 14 -60.34 8.59 -25.37
CA CYS A 14 -59.75 8.04 -24.15
C CYS A 14 -58.94 6.76 -24.42
N ALA A 15 -59.44 5.86 -25.27
CA ALA A 15 -58.72 4.66 -25.70
C ALA A 15 -57.44 4.98 -26.49
N ARG A 16 -57.50 6.01 -27.36
CA ARG A 16 -56.33 6.48 -28.12
C ARG A 16 -55.25 7.07 -27.22
N VAL A 17 -55.65 7.86 -26.22
CA VAL A 17 -54.72 8.47 -25.24
C VAL A 17 -54.05 7.39 -24.38
N ASN A 18 -54.80 6.39 -23.90
CA ASN A 18 -54.25 5.30 -23.10
C ASN A 18 -53.23 4.45 -23.89
N LYS A 19 -53.49 4.21 -25.19
CA LYS A 19 -52.54 3.52 -26.07
C LYS A 19 -51.23 4.32 -26.20
N HIS A 20 -51.35 5.62 -26.45
CA HIS A 20 -50.18 6.50 -26.62
C HIS A 20 -49.34 6.63 -25.33
N LEU A 21 -49.99 6.61 -24.15
CA LEU A 21 -49.32 6.62 -22.86
C LEU A 21 -48.55 5.32 -22.60
N ARG A 22 -49.12 4.16 -22.94
CA ARG A 22 -48.43 2.87 -22.81
C ARG A 22 -47.20 2.79 -23.71
N ASP A 23 -47.31 3.22 -24.96
CA ASP A 23 -46.18 3.16 -25.90
C ASP A 23 -45.05 4.11 -25.45
N SER A 24 -45.39 5.29 -24.90
CA SER A 24 -44.41 6.23 -24.35
C SER A 24 -43.70 5.69 -23.10
N LEU A 25 -44.44 4.99 -22.24
CA LEU A 25 -43.89 4.37 -21.02
C LEU A 25 -42.99 3.17 -21.31
N LEU A 26 -43.32 2.37 -22.32
CA LEU A 26 -42.44 1.29 -22.76
C LEU A 26 -41.16 1.83 -23.38
N PHE A 27 -41.26 2.88 -24.19
CA PHE A 27 -40.10 3.52 -24.80
C PHE A 27 -39.15 4.16 -23.77
N THR A 28 -39.69 4.81 -22.72
CA THR A 28 -38.86 5.40 -21.65
C THR A 28 -38.22 4.33 -20.75
N SER A 29 -38.92 3.23 -20.47
CA SER A 29 -38.37 2.10 -19.71
C SER A 29 -37.24 1.40 -20.48
N GLU A 30 -37.38 1.21 -21.79
CA GLU A 30 -36.33 0.60 -22.61
C GLU A 30 -35.09 1.49 -22.71
N LYS A 31 -35.28 2.81 -22.91
CA LYS A 31 -34.19 3.79 -22.94
C LYS A 31 -33.39 3.83 -21.64
N THR A 32 -34.06 3.78 -20.48
CA THR A 32 -33.37 3.79 -19.17
C THR A 32 -32.59 2.49 -18.93
N ASN A 33 -33.14 1.33 -19.30
CA ASN A 33 -32.45 0.04 -19.18
C ASN A 33 -31.19 -0.07 -20.07
N MET A 34 -31.24 0.49 -21.29
CA MET A 34 -30.07 0.50 -22.20
C MET A 34 -28.95 1.41 -21.68
N LEU A 35 -29.29 2.54 -21.05
CA LEU A 35 -28.32 3.51 -20.53
C LEU A 35 -27.59 2.97 -19.29
N THR A 36 -28.31 2.33 -18.36
CA THR A 36 -27.73 1.75 -17.14
C THR A 36 -26.80 0.57 -17.44
N LYS A 37 -27.12 -0.29 -18.42
CA LYS A 37 -26.23 -1.39 -18.84
C LYS A 37 -24.92 -0.90 -19.47
N GLY A 38 -24.96 0.19 -20.24
CA GLY A 38 -23.77 0.77 -20.88
C GLY A 38 -22.75 1.33 -19.87
N SER A 39 -23.23 2.02 -18.84
CA SER A 39 -22.36 2.62 -17.82
C SER A 39 -21.69 1.58 -16.91
N ALA A 40 -22.40 0.51 -16.53
CA ALA A 40 -21.85 -0.54 -15.67
C ALA A 40 -20.69 -1.33 -16.33
N LEU A 41 -20.78 -1.56 -17.65
CA LEU A 41 -19.73 -2.24 -18.41
C LEU A 41 -18.48 -1.38 -18.61
N ASN A 42 -18.61 -0.04 -18.58
CA ASN A 42 -17.47 0.86 -18.68
C ASN A 42 -16.69 0.94 -17.35
N VAL A 43 -17.41 1.00 -16.22
CA VAL A 43 -16.81 1.02 -14.87
C VAL A 43 -16.08 -0.30 -14.55
N GLY A 44 -16.63 -1.45 -14.94
CA GLY A 44 -15.99 -2.76 -14.73
C GLY A 44 -14.69 -2.95 -15.52
N LYS A 45 -14.62 -2.45 -16.76
CA LYS A 45 -13.43 -2.55 -17.62
C LYS A 45 -12.30 -1.63 -17.14
N GLY A 46 -12.61 -0.42 -16.68
CA GLY A 46 -11.63 0.53 -16.14
C GLY A 46 -11.01 0.08 -14.81
N TRP A 47 -11.79 -0.58 -13.95
CA TRP A 47 -11.31 -1.06 -12.65
C TRP A 47 -10.41 -2.29 -12.77
N ALA A 48 -10.72 -3.20 -13.69
CA ALA A 48 -9.89 -4.37 -13.96
C ALA A 48 -8.48 -3.98 -14.42
N VAL A 49 -8.36 -3.05 -15.37
CA VAL A 49 -7.04 -2.58 -15.86
C VAL A 49 -6.28 -1.79 -14.79
N ALA A 50 -6.96 -0.94 -14.01
CA ALA A 50 -6.33 -0.20 -12.92
C ALA A 50 -5.76 -1.12 -11.82
N SER A 51 -6.40 -2.27 -11.58
CA SER A 51 -5.93 -3.25 -10.59
C SER A 51 -4.60 -3.92 -10.99
N LEU A 52 -4.38 -4.14 -12.29
CA LEU A 52 -3.13 -4.71 -12.82
C LEU A 52 -1.99 -3.69 -12.74
N PHE A 53 -2.25 -2.42 -13.09
CA PHE A 53 -1.28 -1.34 -12.92
C PHE A 53 -0.91 -1.10 -11.46
N ARG A 54 -1.89 -1.18 -10.53
CA ARG A 54 -1.65 -1.10 -9.08
C ARG A 54 -0.71 -2.22 -8.60
N LYS A 55 -0.96 -3.46 -9.03
CA LYS A 55 -0.15 -4.63 -8.65
C LYS A 55 1.25 -4.61 -9.28
N ALA A 56 1.40 -4.12 -10.51
CA ALA A 56 2.69 -3.92 -11.15
C ALA A 56 3.54 -2.85 -10.44
N ARG A 57 2.89 -1.78 -9.93
CA ARG A 57 3.56 -0.69 -9.20
C ARG A 57 4.10 -1.12 -7.84
N GLU A 58 3.39 -2.00 -7.12
CA GLU A 58 3.85 -2.54 -5.84
C GLU A 58 5.06 -3.48 -6.01
N ASN A 59 5.07 -4.33 -7.03
CA ASN A 59 6.18 -5.23 -7.31
C ASN A 59 7.48 -4.51 -7.70
N ARG A 60 7.39 -3.35 -8.36
CA ARG A 60 8.55 -2.49 -8.67
C ARG A 60 9.24 -1.97 -7.40
N LYS A 61 8.47 -1.55 -6.39
CA LYS A 61 9.03 -1.08 -5.11
C LYS A 61 9.69 -2.22 -4.35
N ALA A 62 9.01 -3.36 -4.25
CA ALA A 62 9.54 -4.55 -3.56
C ALA A 62 10.88 -5.04 -4.17
N LYS A 63 10.98 -5.10 -5.51
CA LYS A 63 12.23 -5.50 -6.19
C LYS A 63 13.39 -4.52 -5.95
N PHE A 64 13.10 -3.22 -5.77
CA PHE A 64 14.14 -2.22 -5.52
C PHE A 64 14.73 -2.37 -4.10
N TYR A 65 13.87 -2.59 -3.10
CA TYR A 65 14.31 -2.89 -1.73
C TYR A 65 15.11 -4.19 -1.67
N LEU A 66 14.64 -5.24 -2.37
CA LEU A 66 15.33 -6.53 -2.39
C LEU A 66 16.73 -6.44 -3.04
N LYS A 67 16.87 -5.65 -4.11
CA LYS A 67 18.16 -5.46 -4.80
C LYS A 67 19.16 -4.64 -3.96
N SER A 68 18.70 -3.60 -3.25
CA SER A 68 19.57 -2.84 -2.34
C SER A 68 19.99 -3.66 -1.12
N ALA A 69 19.07 -4.44 -0.53
CA ALA A 69 19.38 -5.32 0.60
C ALA A 69 20.40 -6.41 0.21
N GLY A 70 20.25 -7.02 -0.97
CA GLY A 70 21.21 -8.01 -1.46
C GLY A 70 22.61 -7.44 -1.69
N ALA A 71 22.72 -6.21 -2.22
CA ALA A 71 24.02 -5.57 -2.44
C ALA A 71 24.75 -5.23 -1.13
N PHE A 72 24.02 -4.84 -0.08
CA PHE A 72 24.58 -4.57 1.25
C PHE A 72 25.18 -5.82 1.89
N LEU A 73 24.52 -6.98 1.76
CA LEU A 73 25.00 -8.25 2.30
C LEU A 73 26.28 -8.73 1.59
N ILE A 74 26.35 -8.56 0.27
CA ILE A 74 27.54 -8.91 -0.51
C ILE A 74 28.73 -8.01 -0.15
N ALA A 75 28.50 -6.70 0.01
CA ALA A 75 29.54 -5.75 0.42
C ALA A 75 30.08 -6.04 1.83
N LEU A 76 29.21 -6.48 2.74
CA LEU A 76 29.62 -6.91 4.09
C LEU A 76 30.52 -8.15 4.03
N MET A 77 30.25 -9.10 3.12
CA MET A 77 31.01 -10.35 3.02
C MET A 77 32.43 -10.15 2.46
N VAL A 78 32.62 -9.17 1.57
CA VAL A 78 33.90 -8.88 0.90
C VAL A 78 34.89 -8.10 1.79
N THR A 79 34.44 -7.54 2.91
CA THR A 79 35.25 -6.62 3.74
C THR A 79 36.16 -7.33 4.78
N HIS A 80 36.20 -8.66 4.87
CA HIS A 80 37.00 -9.35 5.90
C HIS A 80 38.41 -9.74 5.41
N PRO A 81 39.51 -9.19 5.98
CA PRO A 81 40.84 -9.73 5.79
C PRO A 81 41.02 -11.01 6.63
N ALA A 82 41.48 -12.09 6.01
CA ALA A 82 41.79 -13.33 6.69
C ALA A 82 43.09 -13.20 7.50
N PHE A 83 42.98 -13.04 8.82
CA PHE A 83 44.11 -13.14 9.74
C PHE A 83 44.01 -14.47 10.50
N ALA A 84 44.86 -15.42 10.12
CA ALA A 84 45.05 -16.67 10.84
C ALA A 84 46.15 -16.47 11.90
N SER A 85 45.78 -16.56 13.18
CA SER A 85 46.74 -16.66 14.29
C SER A 85 46.23 -17.70 15.29
N GLY A 86 47.08 -18.66 15.64
CA GLY A 86 46.75 -19.96 16.24
C GLY A 86 46.19 -19.92 17.65
N THR A 87 44.90 -19.58 17.77
CA THR A 87 44.05 -19.90 18.91
C THR A 87 42.79 -20.59 18.39
N ASP A 88 42.09 -21.31 19.28
CA ASP A 88 40.92 -22.16 19.02
C ASP A 88 40.04 -21.68 17.84
N LEU A 89 39.59 -22.56 16.95
CA LEU A 89 39.01 -22.14 15.66
C LEU A 89 37.80 -21.18 15.82
N LEU A 90 37.10 -21.27 16.96
CA LEU A 90 35.98 -20.40 17.33
C LEU A 90 36.41 -19.10 18.06
N SER A 91 37.62 -19.01 18.62
CA SER A 91 38.11 -17.79 19.28
C SER A 91 38.33 -16.66 18.27
N SER A 92 38.87 -16.99 17.09
CA SER A 92 39.07 -16.06 15.97
C SER A 92 37.74 -15.50 15.43
N GLN A 93 36.66 -16.28 15.54
CA GLN A 93 35.33 -15.86 15.10
C GLN A 93 34.71 -14.93 16.12
N ASN A 94 34.78 -15.26 17.42
CA ASN A 94 34.22 -14.42 18.49
C ASN A 94 34.79 -13.00 18.51
N THR A 95 36.10 -12.86 18.32
CA THR A 95 36.76 -11.53 18.24
C THR A 95 36.28 -10.73 17.03
N THR A 96 36.04 -11.39 15.90
CA THR A 96 35.48 -10.77 14.70
C THR A 96 34.04 -10.32 14.92
N VAL A 97 33.19 -11.14 15.56
CA VAL A 97 31.79 -10.78 15.81
C VAL A 97 31.69 -9.59 16.78
N ASN A 98 32.48 -9.60 17.86
CA ASN A 98 32.49 -8.50 18.82
C ASN A 98 33.07 -7.21 18.21
N SER A 99 34.04 -7.32 17.31
CA SER A 99 34.58 -6.15 16.60
C SER A 99 33.57 -5.50 15.65
N THR A 100 32.66 -6.30 15.05
CA THR A 100 31.65 -5.82 14.10
C THR A 100 30.33 -5.40 14.77
N PHE A 101 29.87 -6.15 15.78
CA PHE A 101 28.55 -5.96 16.41
C PHE A 101 28.60 -5.57 17.90
N GLY A 102 29.78 -5.48 18.51
CA GLY A 102 29.90 -5.12 19.92
C GLY A 102 29.48 -3.69 20.26
N SER A 103 29.27 -3.41 21.54
CA SER A 103 28.79 -2.11 22.07
C SER A 103 29.64 -0.89 21.66
N GLY A 104 30.90 -1.11 21.24
CA GLY A 104 31.82 -0.09 20.73
C GLY A 104 31.97 -0.01 19.20
N SER A 105 31.37 -0.93 18.47
CA SER A 105 31.56 -1.06 17.02
C SER A 105 30.96 0.09 16.23
N SER A 106 31.54 0.35 15.05
CA SER A 106 31.06 1.39 14.13
C SER A 106 29.59 1.18 13.72
N LEU A 107 29.13 -0.07 13.63
CA LEU A 107 27.74 -0.39 13.31
C LEU A 107 26.77 0.14 14.38
N VAL A 108 27.06 -0.07 15.66
CA VAL A 108 26.26 0.44 16.78
C VAL A 108 26.21 1.98 16.77
N LYS A 109 27.32 2.64 16.43
CA LYS A 109 27.36 4.11 16.28
C LYS A 109 26.44 4.60 15.14
N TRP A 110 26.48 3.94 13.98
CA TRP A 110 25.57 4.25 12.87
C TRP A 110 24.11 3.98 13.23
N PHE A 111 23.84 2.96 14.03
CA PHE A 111 22.50 2.68 14.53
C PHE A 111 21.96 3.84 15.39
N TYR A 112 22.77 4.41 16.29
CA TYR A 112 22.34 5.58 17.07
C TYR A 112 22.02 6.79 16.19
N ILE A 113 22.81 7.04 15.15
CA ILE A 113 22.57 8.14 14.21
C ILE A 113 21.27 7.91 13.42
N ALA A 114 21.04 6.68 12.95
CA ALA A 114 19.83 6.31 12.23
C ALA A 114 18.57 6.47 13.10
N GLU A 115 18.63 6.06 14.37
CA GLU A 115 17.53 6.20 15.33
C GLU A 115 17.12 7.67 15.52
N ILE A 116 18.10 8.56 15.67
CA ILE A 116 17.83 10.00 15.83
C ILE A 116 17.19 10.60 14.56
N ILE A 117 17.66 10.22 13.37
CA ILE A 117 17.10 10.68 12.09
C ILE A 117 15.66 10.17 11.92
N MET A 118 15.41 8.89 12.24
CA MET A 118 14.08 8.28 12.17
C MET A 118 13.12 8.94 13.18
N GLY A 119 13.58 9.17 14.41
CA GLY A 119 12.83 9.89 15.43
C GLY A 119 12.46 11.30 14.99
N LEU A 120 13.40 12.05 14.39
CA LEU A 120 13.12 13.37 13.83
C LEU A 120 12.07 13.32 12.71
N PHE A 121 12.16 12.34 11.81
CA PHE A 121 11.19 12.16 10.73
C PHE A 121 9.78 11.86 11.28
N ILE A 122 9.68 10.98 12.28
CA ILE A 122 8.41 10.64 12.94
C ILE A 122 7.86 11.87 13.67
N TYR A 123 8.70 12.68 14.32
CA TYR A 123 8.28 13.91 14.98
C TYR A 123 7.64 14.90 14.01
N ILE A 124 8.23 15.12 12.82
CA ILE A 124 7.65 16.01 11.80
C ILE A 124 6.25 15.55 11.39
N LYS A 125 6.05 14.23 11.24
CA LYS A 125 4.79 13.66 10.78
C LYS A 125 3.72 13.60 11.88
N ALA A 126 4.10 13.19 13.08
CA ALA A 126 3.18 12.98 14.20
C ALA A 126 2.94 14.25 15.03
N ARG A 127 3.87 15.21 14.99
CA ARG A 127 3.92 16.42 15.84
C ARG A 127 3.65 16.14 17.33
N SER A 128 4.00 14.94 17.80
CA SER A 128 3.82 14.52 19.17
C SER A 128 5.16 14.48 19.89
N PRO A 129 5.29 15.09 21.09
CA PRO A 129 6.53 15.07 21.86
C PRO A 129 6.86 13.67 22.42
N LEU A 130 5.92 12.72 22.40
CA LEU A 130 6.12 11.35 22.89
C LEU A 130 7.21 10.60 22.09
N VAL A 131 7.51 11.05 20.88
CA VAL A 131 8.59 10.50 20.04
C VAL A 131 9.95 10.61 20.73
N PHE A 132 10.21 11.69 21.49
CA PHE A 132 11.48 11.86 22.20
C PHE A 132 11.68 10.83 23.31
N VAL A 133 10.60 10.42 23.98
CA VAL A 133 10.63 9.34 24.97
C VAL A 133 10.93 8.00 24.28
N GLY A 134 10.33 7.77 23.11
CA GLY A 134 10.60 6.59 22.29
C GLY A 134 12.08 6.48 21.87
N ILE A 135 12.69 7.59 21.44
CA ILE A 135 14.11 7.64 21.04
C ILE A 135 15.01 7.24 22.22
N VAL A 136 14.78 7.79 23.41
CA VAL A 136 15.58 7.46 24.60
C VAL A 136 15.46 5.97 24.94
N MET A 137 14.25 5.42 24.89
CA MET A 137 14.01 4.00 25.14
C MET A 137 14.72 3.09 24.12
N ALA A 138 14.71 3.46 22.83
CA ALA A 138 15.38 2.72 21.77
C ALA A 138 16.92 2.72 21.92
N ILE A 139 17.50 3.84 22.37
CA ILE A 139 18.94 3.95 22.64
C ILE A 139 19.35 3.04 23.81
N ILE A 140 18.57 3.00 24.89
CA ILE A 140 18.86 2.12 26.03
C ILE A 140 18.72 0.65 25.62
N PHE A 141 17.67 0.32 24.87
CA PHE A 141 17.44 -1.04 24.37
C PHE A 141 18.64 -1.54 23.54
N THR A 142 19.14 -0.73 22.61
CA THR A 142 20.30 -1.10 21.80
C THR A 142 21.57 -1.24 22.61
N ARG A 143 21.81 -0.37 23.59
CA ARG A 143 22.92 -0.52 24.54
C ARG A 143 22.90 -1.86 25.26
N VAL A 144 21.72 -2.28 25.75
CA VAL A 144 21.57 -3.54 26.48
C VAL A 144 21.68 -4.73 25.53
N ALA A 145 21.01 -4.70 24.37
CA ALA A 145 21.03 -5.81 23.41
C ALA A 145 22.45 -6.13 22.92
N PHE A 146 23.22 -5.12 22.53
CA PHE A 146 24.62 -5.30 22.10
C PHE A 146 25.59 -5.50 23.27
N GLY A 147 25.17 -5.21 24.50
CA GLY A 147 25.93 -5.53 25.71
C GLY A 147 25.84 -6.99 26.12
N ILE A 148 24.73 -7.67 25.82
CA ILE A 148 24.55 -9.12 26.11
C ILE A 148 25.13 -10.00 25.00
N ALA A 149 25.14 -9.52 23.76
CA ALA A 149 25.69 -10.24 22.61
C ALA A 149 27.23 -10.13 22.47
N SER A 150 27.88 -9.37 23.38
CA SER A 150 29.29 -9.01 23.37
C SER A 150 30.12 -9.85 24.33
#